data_AF-A0A814H382-F1
#
_entry.id   AF-A0A814H382-F1
#
_cell.length_a   1.000
_cell.length_b   1.000
_cell.length_c   1.000
_cell.angle_alpha   90.00
_cell.angle_beta   90.00
_cell.angle_gamma   90.00
#
_symmetry.space_group_name_H-M   'P 1'
#
loop_
_entity.id
_entity.type
_entity.pdbx_description
1 polymer ?
#
loop_
_entity_poly.entity_id
_entity_poly.type
_entity_poly.pdbx_seq_one_letter_code
_entity_poly.pdbx_strand_id
1 'polypeptide(L)'
;MDTLKTYFLNLNFFQSSNPINQPEEHEHRSNIIATRVYIIIYGITLSTLILSLWLSPKVSQVIFQYPTQNQFQTLPVDTQCPCSRICLSYGQFVSIQTRFHQVCSSDFVSNRWIKAIFYDSDPTYFHQADFRAIGSAQF
;
A
#
# COMPACT_ATOMS: atom_id res chain seq x y z
N MET A 1 -36.76 -19.39 43.58
CA MET A 1 -35.29 -19.17 43.47
C MET A 1 -34.48 -20.24 44.20
N ASP A 2 -35.03 -20.89 45.23
CA ASP A 2 -34.30 -21.86 46.06
C ASP A 2 -34.03 -23.21 45.39
N THR A 3 -34.95 -23.72 44.56
CA THR A 3 -34.77 -25.01 43.87
C THR A 3 -33.60 -25.00 42.89
N LEU A 4 -33.40 -23.88 42.21
CA LEU A 4 -32.35 -23.69 41.20
C LEU A 4 -30.97 -23.56 41.88
N LYS A 5 -30.92 -22.86 43.01
CA LYS A 5 -29.70 -22.77 43.85
C LYS A 5 -29.31 -24.15 44.41
N THR A 6 -30.27 -24.93 44.90
CA THR A 6 -30.03 -26.28 45.41
C THR A 6 -29.57 -27.24 44.31
N TYR A 7 -30.09 -27.09 43.09
CA TYR A 7 -29.64 -27.85 41.93
C TYR A 7 -28.17 -27.58 41.60
N PHE A 8 -27.77 -26.29 41.53
CA PHE A 8 -26.36 -25.93 41.30
C PHE A 8 -25.43 -26.34 42.46
N LEU A 9 -25.92 -26.38 43.69
CA LEU A 9 -25.14 -26.79 44.86
C LEU A 9 -24.82 -28.28 44.88
N ASN A 10 -25.71 -29.11 44.32
CA ASN A 10 -25.58 -30.57 44.23
C ASN A 10 -25.12 -31.06 42.85
N LEU A 11 -24.69 -30.14 41.99
CA LEU A 11 -24.22 -30.49 40.65
C LEU A 11 -22.92 -31.29 40.75
N ASN A 12 -22.89 -32.46 40.13
CA ASN A 12 -21.71 -33.31 40.03
C ASN A 12 -21.58 -33.82 38.59
N PHE A 13 -20.48 -33.45 37.93
CA PHE A 13 -20.18 -33.89 36.57
C PHE A 13 -19.46 -35.23 36.50
N PHE A 14 -18.88 -35.68 37.62
CA PHE A 14 -18.17 -36.95 37.69
C PHE A 14 -19.12 -38.03 38.18
N GLN A 15 -19.52 -38.91 37.25
CA GLN A 15 -20.38 -40.04 37.55
C GLN A 15 -19.58 -41.11 38.32
N SER A 16 -20.17 -41.67 39.38
CA SER A 16 -19.56 -42.78 40.11
C SER A 16 -19.55 -44.03 39.22
N SER A 17 -18.41 -44.70 39.15
CA SER A 17 -18.18 -45.86 38.28
C SER A 17 -18.93 -47.12 38.71
N ASN A 18 -19.58 -47.14 39.88
CA ASN A 18 -20.22 -48.35 40.41
C ASN A 18 -21.59 -48.04 41.05
N PRO A 19 -22.71 -48.20 40.33
CA PRO A 19 -24.04 -47.86 40.84
C PRO A 19 -24.59 -48.83 41.89
N ILE A 20 -23.90 -49.97 42.12
CA ILE A 20 -24.33 -51.04 43.04
C ILE A 20 -23.84 -50.78 44.48
N ASN A 21 -22.71 -50.10 44.63
CA ASN A 21 -22.16 -49.73 45.94
C ASN A 21 -22.39 -48.25 46.18
N GLN A 22 -22.94 -47.91 47.35
CA GLN A 22 -23.10 -46.52 47.75
C GLN A 22 -21.72 -45.85 47.72
N PRO A 23 -21.53 -44.75 46.96
CA PRO A 23 -20.21 -44.13 46.82
C PRO A 23 -19.70 -43.74 48.20
N GLU A 24 -18.43 -44.04 48.46
CA GLU A 24 -17.78 -43.62 49.70
C GLU A 24 -17.95 -42.11 49.86
N GLU A 25 -18.31 -41.65 51.05
CA GLU A 25 -18.65 -40.24 51.31
C GLU A 25 -17.52 -39.28 50.88
N HIS A 26 -16.27 -39.76 50.98
CA HIS A 26 -15.07 -39.07 50.54
C HIS A 26 -15.02 -38.86 49.02
N GLU A 27 -15.36 -39.88 48.23
CA GLU A 27 -15.39 -39.79 46.76
C GLU A 27 -16.47 -38.82 46.29
N HIS A 28 -17.66 -38.89 46.89
CA HIS A 28 -18.76 -37.99 46.55
C HIS A 28 -18.42 -36.52 46.82
N ARG A 29 -17.81 -36.22 47.98
CA ARG A 29 -17.35 -34.87 48.32
C ARG A 29 -16.24 -34.38 47.38
N SER A 30 -15.29 -35.25 47.05
CA SER A 30 -14.21 -34.95 46.10
C SER A 30 -14.75 -34.59 44.71
N ASN A 31 -15.72 -35.36 44.22
CA ASN A 31 -16.34 -35.15 42.91
C ASN A 31 -17.11 -33.82 42.80
N ILE A 32 -17.81 -33.40 43.87
CA ILE A 32 -18.47 -32.08 43.92
C ILE A 32 -17.43 -30.95 43.88
N ILE A 33 -16.33 -31.08 44.63
CA ILE A 33 -15.27 -30.07 44.63
C ILE A 33 -14.60 -29.99 43.25
N ALA A 34 -14.28 -31.14 42.65
CA ALA A 34 -13.72 -31.22 41.31
C ALA A 34 -14.66 -30.59 40.26
N THR A 35 -15.98 -30.81 40.39
CA THR A 35 -16.99 -30.19 39.52
C THR A 35 -16.97 -28.66 39.63
N ARG A 36 -16.86 -28.11 40.85
CA ARG A 36 -16.77 -26.65 41.06
C ARG A 36 -15.50 -26.08 40.44
N VAL A 37 -14.36 -26.74 40.65
CA VAL A 37 -13.08 -26.32 40.06
C VAL A 37 -13.15 -26.37 38.53
N TYR A 38 -13.73 -27.43 37.97
CA TYR A 38 -13.92 -27.57 36.52
C TYR A 38 -14.76 -26.44 35.94
N ILE A 39 -15.92 -26.12 36.55
CA ILE A 39 -16.80 -25.03 36.08
C ILE A 39 -16.08 -23.68 36.13
N ILE A 40 -15.32 -23.40 37.20
CA ILE A 40 -14.55 -22.16 37.34
C ILE A 40 -13.48 -22.07 36.23
N ILE A 41 -12.69 -23.13 36.04
CA ILE A 41 -11.65 -23.16 35.00
C ILE A 41 -12.28 -23.01 33.61
N TYR A 42 -13.35 -23.75 33.34
CA TYR A 42 -14.07 -23.67 32.07
C TYR A 42 -14.57 -22.24 31.80
N GLY A 43 -15.18 -21.61 32.80
CA GLY A 43 -15.61 -20.21 32.72
C GLY A 43 -14.45 -19.25 32.45
N ILE A 44 -13.31 -19.44 33.11
CA ILE A 44 -12.09 -18.64 32.86
C ILE A 44 -11.61 -18.83 31.42
N THR A 45 -11.52 -20.06 30.93
CA THR A 45 -11.05 -20.35 29.56
C THR A 45 -11.98 -19.77 28.49
N LEU A 46 -13.31 -19.85 28.67
CA LEU A 46 -14.25 -19.21 27.76
C LEU A 46 -14.13 -17.68 27.82
N SER A 47 -13.96 -17.12 29.02
CA SER A 47 -13.82 -15.68 29.18
C SER A 47 -12.55 -15.14 28.51
N THR A 48 -11.43 -15.86 28.61
CA THR A 48 -10.18 -15.45 27.93
C THR A 48 -10.30 -15.56 26.42
N LEU A 49 -10.98 -16.58 25.89
CA LEU A 49 -11.27 -16.70 24.46
C LEU A 49 -12.17 -15.59 23.94
N ILE A 50 -13.22 -15.24 24.70
CA ILE A 50 -14.08 -14.11 24.35
C ILE A 50 -13.22 -12.84 24.36
N LEU A 51 -12.50 -12.57 25.45
CA LEU A 51 -11.66 -11.38 25.56
C LEU A 51 -10.65 -11.25 24.42
N SER A 52 -10.02 -12.35 23.98
CA SER A 52 -9.07 -12.33 22.87
C SER A 52 -9.73 -11.99 21.53
N LEU A 53 -10.96 -12.45 21.29
CA LEU A 53 -11.75 -12.06 20.12
C LEU A 53 -12.12 -10.57 20.14
N TRP A 54 -12.44 -10.03 21.32
CA TRP A 54 -12.75 -8.60 21.48
C TRP A 54 -11.51 -7.70 21.35
N LEU A 55 -10.37 -8.12 21.88
CA LEU A 55 -9.11 -7.37 21.81
C LEU A 55 -8.41 -7.46 20.46
N SER A 56 -8.82 -8.39 19.60
CA SER A 56 -8.22 -8.56 18.27
C SER A 56 -8.42 -7.28 17.45
N PRO A 57 -7.33 -6.58 17.05
CA PRO A 57 -7.43 -5.35 16.29
C PRO A 57 -8.08 -5.63 14.94
N LYS A 58 -9.10 -4.84 14.59
CA LYS A 58 -9.73 -4.91 13.26
C LYS A 58 -8.82 -4.19 12.26
N VAL A 59 -8.23 -4.94 11.35
CA VAL A 59 -7.45 -4.37 10.24
C VAL A 59 -8.43 -3.68 9.28
N SER A 60 -8.35 -2.35 9.22
CA SER A 60 -9.07 -1.57 8.21
C SER A 60 -8.14 -1.28 7.04
N GLN A 61 -8.50 -1.75 5.85
CA GLN A 61 -7.75 -1.47 4.63
C GLN A 61 -8.36 -0.25 3.94
N VAL A 62 -7.58 0.82 3.81
CA VAL A 62 -7.97 2.02 3.05
C VAL A 62 -7.16 2.03 1.76
N ILE A 63 -7.85 2.07 0.62
CA ILE A 63 -7.21 2.08 -0.72
C ILE A 63 -7.26 3.51 -1.26
N PHE A 64 -6.08 4.09 -1.52
CA PHE A 64 -5.95 5.38 -2.18
C PHE A 64 -5.58 5.17 -3.65
N GLN A 65 -6.46 5.63 -4.55
CA GLN A 65 -6.19 5.66 -5.99
C GLN A 65 -5.54 7.01 -6.33
N TYR A 66 -4.32 6.99 -6.88
CA TYR A 66 -3.57 8.18 -7.29
C TYR A 66 -3.41 9.24 -6.17
N PRO A 67 -2.72 8.91 -5.06
CA PRO A 67 -2.55 9.85 -3.96
C PRO A 67 -1.77 11.08 -4.40
N THR A 68 -2.17 12.25 -3.89
CA THR A 68 -1.35 13.47 -3.99
C THR A 68 -0.07 13.34 -3.16
N GLN A 69 0.94 14.15 -3.47
CA GLN A 69 2.23 14.14 -2.75
C GLN A 69 2.07 14.28 -1.23
N ASN A 70 1.20 15.19 -0.78
CA ASN A 70 0.96 15.42 0.63
C ASN A 70 0.29 14.21 1.30
N GLN A 71 -0.65 13.55 0.61
CA GLN A 71 -1.29 12.34 1.12
C GLN A 71 -0.29 11.19 1.21
N PHE A 72 0.59 11.03 0.21
CA PHE A 72 1.63 10.02 0.23
C PHE A 72 2.58 10.19 1.43
N GLN A 73 2.94 11.42 1.76
CA GLN A 73 3.79 11.73 2.92
C GLN A 73 3.14 11.42 4.28
N THR A 74 1.80 11.35 4.33
CA THR A 74 1.07 11.00 5.57
C THR A 74 0.89 9.49 5.76
N LEU A 75 1.27 8.67 4.78
CA LEU A 75 1.13 7.22 4.87
C LEU A 75 2.20 6.62 5.81
N PRO A 76 1.86 5.58 6.58
CA PRO A 76 2.84 4.82 7.38
C PRO A 76 3.97 4.25 6.51
N VAL A 77 5.16 4.11 7.08
CA VAL A 77 6.35 3.56 6.40
C VAL A 77 6.10 2.14 5.88
N ASP A 78 5.23 1.38 6.54
CA ASP A 78 4.95 -0.02 6.23
C ASP A 78 3.88 -0.19 5.13
N THR A 79 3.46 0.91 4.49
CA THR A 79 2.41 0.89 3.47
C THR A 79 2.91 0.19 2.21
N GLN A 80 2.27 -0.91 1.83
CA GLN A 80 2.56 -1.60 0.58
C GLN A 80 1.94 -0.83 -0.60
N CYS A 81 2.78 -0.46 -1.57
CA CYS A 81 2.36 0.13 -2.84
C CYS A 81 2.54 -0.91 -3.96
N PRO A 82 1.53 -1.77 -4.21
CA PRO A 82 1.61 -2.71 -5.32
C PRO A 82 1.60 -1.93 -6.64
N CYS A 83 2.64 -2.11 -7.45
CA CYS A 83 2.67 -1.56 -8.80
C CYS A 83 1.63 -2.27 -9.66
N SER A 84 0.66 -1.53 -10.20
CA SER A 84 -0.33 -2.09 -11.14
C SER A 84 0.29 -2.42 -12.51
N ARG A 85 1.42 -1.78 -12.84
CA ARG A 85 2.18 -1.99 -14.07
C ARG A 85 3.68 -1.98 -13.77
N ILE A 86 4.42 -2.87 -14.42
CA ILE A 86 5.89 -3.01 -14.27
C ILE A 86 6.62 -1.89 -15.03
N CYS A 87 6.02 -1.37 -16.10
CA CYS A 87 6.55 -0.26 -16.87
C CYS A 87 5.42 0.68 -17.33
N LEU A 88 5.76 1.95 -17.46
CA LEU A 88 4.90 3.00 -18.01
C LEU A 88 5.54 3.48 -19.32
N SER A 89 4.71 3.72 -20.34
CA SER A 89 5.22 4.32 -21.57
C SER A 89 5.67 5.75 -21.31
N TYR A 90 6.81 6.17 -21.89
CA TYR A 90 7.41 7.48 -21.66
C TYR A 90 6.42 8.65 -21.88
N GLY A 91 5.59 8.56 -22.93
CA GLY A 91 4.58 9.57 -23.25
C GLY A 91 3.42 9.65 -22.25
N GLN A 92 3.31 8.74 -21.28
CA GLN A 92 2.26 8.79 -20.25
C GLN A 92 2.62 9.67 -19.05
N PHE A 93 3.92 9.86 -18.78
CA PHE A 93 4.37 10.66 -17.63
C PHE A 93 5.23 11.86 -18.03
N VAL A 94 5.68 11.93 -19.29
CA VAL A 94 6.40 13.09 -19.82
C VAL A 94 5.55 13.81 -20.86
N SER A 95 5.30 15.09 -20.62
CA SER A 95 4.70 16.01 -21.58
C SER A 95 5.76 17.00 -22.03
N ILE A 96 6.17 16.90 -23.30
CA ILE A 96 7.12 17.84 -23.91
C ILE A 96 6.32 18.86 -24.70
N GLN A 97 6.22 20.08 -24.18
CA GLN A 97 5.72 21.23 -24.93
C GLN A 97 6.90 22.03 -25.46
N THR A 98 7.31 21.75 -26.71
CA THR A 98 8.37 22.53 -27.37
C THR A 98 7.86 23.93 -27.69
N ARG A 99 8.50 24.96 -27.12
CA ARG A 99 8.33 26.35 -27.55
C ARG A 99 9.60 26.81 -28.21
N PHE A 100 9.51 27.15 -29.49
CA PHE A 100 10.62 27.76 -30.20
C PHE A 100 10.72 29.23 -29.78
N HIS A 101 11.90 29.65 -29.33
CA HIS A 101 12.20 31.05 -29.14
C HIS A 101 12.76 31.61 -30.45
N GLN A 102 12.49 32.88 -30.76
CA GLN A 102 13.19 33.56 -31.85
C GLN A 102 14.68 33.61 -31.54
N VAL A 103 15.53 33.45 -32.56
CA VAL A 103 16.98 33.54 -32.39
C VAL A 103 17.34 34.92 -31.85
N CYS A 104 17.67 35.02 -30.55
CA CYS A 104 17.90 36.29 -29.86
C CYS A 104 19.22 36.96 -30.29
N SER A 105 20.23 36.14 -30.58
CA SER A 105 21.48 36.57 -31.19
C SER A 105 22.08 35.39 -31.95
N SER A 106 22.43 35.63 -33.20
CA SER A 106 23.23 34.71 -33.99
C SER A 106 23.88 35.53 -35.09
N ASP A 107 25.14 35.24 -35.40
CA ASP A 107 25.78 35.82 -36.56
C ASP A 107 25.01 35.49 -37.85
N PHE A 108 24.26 34.38 -37.89
CA PHE A 108 23.47 33.97 -39.05
C PHE A 108 22.26 34.86 -39.33
N VAL A 109 21.77 35.62 -38.34
CA VAL A 109 20.73 36.63 -38.54
C VAL A 109 21.31 38.04 -38.65
N SER A 110 22.64 38.19 -38.65
CA SER A 110 23.29 39.48 -38.78
C SER A 110 23.22 40.00 -40.22
N ASN A 111 23.12 41.33 -40.36
CA ASN A 111 23.19 41.98 -41.67
C ASN A 111 24.49 41.65 -42.42
N ARG A 112 25.60 41.42 -41.71
CA ARG A 112 26.87 41.02 -42.32
C ARG A 112 26.74 39.67 -43.00
N TRP A 113 26.16 38.68 -42.31
CA TRP A 113 26.01 37.33 -42.83
C TRP A 113 24.99 37.26 -43.97
N ILE A 114 23.85 37.96 -43.82
CA ILE A 114 22.83 38.06 -44.88
C ILE A 114 23.45 38.69 -46.13
N LYS A 115 24.24 39.76 -46.00
CA LYS A 115 24.94 40.38 -47.14
C LYS A 115 25.97 39.46 -47.77
N ALA A 116 26.74 38.73 -46.96
CA ALA A 116 27.73 37.77 -47.45
C ALA A 116 27.10 36.63 -48.27
N ILE A 117 25.85 36.25 -47.99
CA ILE A 117 25.12 35.19 -48.71
C ILE A 117 24.38 35.73 -49.95
N PHE A 118 23.78 36.92 -49.88
CA PHE A 118 22.86 37.40 -50.94
C PHE A 118 23.43 38.50 -51.84
N TYR A 119 24.49 39.20 -51.43
CA TYR A 119 24.98 40.38 -52.14
C TYR A 119 26.45 40.27 -52.58
N ASP A 120 27.31 39.59 -51.82
CA ASP A 120 28.74 39.45 -52.14
C ASP A 120 29.07 38.20 -52.99
N SER A 121 28.07 37.42 -53.39
CA SER A 121 28.26 36.28 -54.28
C SER A 121 28.30 36.74 -55.74
N ASP A 122 29.35 37.48 -56.13
CA ASP A 122 29.81 37.40 -57.52
C ASP A 122 30.53 36.04 -57.60
N PRO A 123 29.97 35.01 -58.27
CA PRO A 123 30.60 33.70 -58.34
C PRO A 123 31.84 33.84 -59.22
N THR A 124 32.93 34.28 -58.62
CA THR A 124 34.25 34.17 -59.23
C THR A 124 34.46 32.69 -59.52
N TYR A 125 34.89 32.42 -60.76
CA TYR A 125 34.98 31.11 -61.42
C TYR A 125 35.71 30.00 -60.61
N PHE A 126 36.33 30.35 -59.48
CA PHE A 126 37.27 29.51 -58.73
C PHE A 126 36.68 28.69 -57.58
N HIS A 127 35.43 28.90 -57.12
CA HIS A 127 34.93 28.16 -55.95
C HIS A 127 33.46 27.70 -56.05
N GLN A 128 33.19 26.72 -56.91
CA GLN A 128 31.87 26.06 -57.01
C GLN A 128 31.42 25.34 -55.71
N ALA A 129 32.35 25.06 -54.79
CA ALA A 129 32.08 24.41 -53.50
C ALA A 129 32.06 25.38 -52.31
N ASP A 130 32.19 26.69 -52.54
CA ASP A 130 32.04 27.67 -51.46
C ASP A 130 30.57 27.76 -51.07
N PHE A 131 30.26 27.43 -49.81
CA PHE A 131 28.91 27.54 -49.27
C PHE A 131 28.31 28.94 -49.45
N ARG A 132 29.13 29.99 -49.52
CA ARG A 132 28.66 31.36 -49.79
C ARG A 132 28.10 31.55 -51.21
N ALA A 133 28.52 30.73 -52.18
CA ALA A 133 28.04 30.79 -53.56
C ALA A 133 26.78 29.94 -53.81
N ILE A 134 26.61 28.84 -53.07
CA ILE A 134 25.48 27.90 -53.26
C ILE A 134 24.43 27.96 -52.15
N GLY A 135 24.79 28.53 -50.99
CA GLY A 135 23.98 28.49 -49.78
C GLY A 135 22.69 29.30 -49.91
N SER A 136 22.71 30.42 -50.63
CA SER A 136 21.52 31.24 -50.88
C SER A 136 20.42 30.51 -51.66
N ALA A 137 20.78 29.50 -52.48
CA ALA A 137 19.84 28.72 -53.27
C ALA A 137 19.24 27.52 -52.51
N GLN A 138 19.65 27.27 -51.26
CA GLN A 138 19.20 26.15 -50.42
C GLN A 138 18.17 26.57 -49.35
N PHE A 139 17.81 27.85 -49.31
CA PHE A 139 16.81 28.44 -48.41
C PHE A 139 15.77 29.21 -49.23
#